data_AF-A0A3D9BJ38-F1
#
_entry.id   AF-A0A3D9BJ38-F1
#
_cell.length_a   1.000
_cell.length_b   1.000
_cell.length_c   1.000
_cell.angle_alpha   90.00
_cell.angle_beta   90.00
_cell.angle_gamma   90.00
#
_symmetry.space_group_name_H-M   'P 1'
#
loop_
_entity.id
_entity.type
_entity.pdbx_description
1 polymer ?
#
loop_
_entity_poly.entity_id
_entity_poly.type
_entity_poly.pdbx_seq_one_letter_code
_entity_poly.pdbx_strand_id
1 'polypeptide(L)' 'RVYAMEISPAYVDVAVERWQAETGRDAVLDGDGRTFGAVKEERLGDKADAAA' A
#
# COMPACT_ATOMS: atom_id res chain seq x y z
N ARG A 1 -19.81 -2.25 6.46
CA ARG A 1 -18.75 -1.76 5.54
C ARG A 1 -18.09 -0.57 6.23
N VAL A 2 -16.76 -0.51 6.22
CA VAL A 2 -15.99 0.58 6.82
C VAL A 2 -15.15 1.20 5.70
N TYR A 3 -15.08 2.52 5.68
CA TYR A 3 -14.25 3.28 4.75
C TYR A 3 -13.31 4.15 5.58
N ALA A 4 -12.04 4.18 5.20
CA ALA A 4 -11.01 4.97 5.85
C ALA A 4 -10.31 5.86 4.81
N MET A 5 -9.77 6.97 5.27
CA MET A 5 -8.97 7.90 4.47
C MET A 5 -7.77 8.32 5.31
N GLU A 6 -6.58 8.23 4.73
CA GLU A 6 -5.34 8.72 5.33
C GLU A 6 -4.89 9.95 4.55
N ILE A 7 -4.58 11.03 5.27
CA ILE A 7 -4.21 12.32 4.66
C ILE A 7 -2.72 12.37 4.28
N SER A 8 -1.88 11.70 5.06
CA SER A 8 -0.44 11.71 4.85
C SER A 8 -0.01 10.50 4.03
N PRO A 9 0.53 10.70 2.82
CA PRO A 9 0.98 9.59 1.96
C PRO A 9 1.98 8.65 2.65
N ALA A 10 2.77 9.18 3.59
CA ALA A 10 3.77 8.39 4.33
C ALA A 10 3.15 7.37 5.31
N TYR A 11 1.91 7.59 5.77
CA TYR A 11 1.23 6.71 6.73
C TYR A 11 0.28 5.70 6.08
N VAL A 12 0.01 5.82 4.78
CA VAL A 12 -0.84 4.87 4.03
C VAL A 12 -0.29 3.44 4.16
N ASP A 13 1.02 3.28 4.00
CA ASP A 13 1.67 1.97 4.09
C ASP A 13 1.49 1.34 5.47
N VAL A 14 1.67 2.15 6.52
CA VAL A 14 1.52 1.70 7.92
C VAL A 14 0.09 1.24 8.20
N ALA A 15 -0.90 1.99 7.72
CA ALA A 15 -2.32 1.64 7.91
C ALA A 15 -2.66 0.30 7.22
N VAL A 16 -2.20 0.11 5.98
CA VAL A 16 -2.42 -1.14 5.23
C VAL A 16 -1.69 -2.30 5.88
N GLU A 17 -0.40 -2.16 6.20
CA GLU A 17 0.41 -3.23 6.79
C GLU A 17 -0.14 -3.70 8.14
N ARG A 18 -0.57 -2.78 9.01
CA ARG A 18 -1.21 -3.14 10.28
C ARG A 18 -2.51 -3.89 10.05
N TRP A 19 -3.36 -3.42 9.13
CA TRP A 19 -4.60 -4.11 8.82
C TRP A 19 -4.36 -5.53 8.28
N GLN A 20 -3.37 -5.71 7.39
CA GLN A 20 -3.01 -7.04 6.88
C GLN A 20 -2.48 -7.95 8.00
N ALA A 21 -1.67 -7.42 8.92
CA ALA A 21 -1.14 -8.18 10.07
C ALA A 21 -2.25 -8.63 11.03
N GLU A 22 -3.21 -7.75 11.33
CA GLU A 22 -4.34 -8.06 12.22
C GLU A 22 -5.33 -9.06 11.59
N THR A 23 -5.49 -9.03 10.27
CA THR A 23 -6.52 -9.84 9.58
C THR A 23 -5.97 -11.08 8.87
N GLY A 24 -4.66 -11.14 8.62
CA GLY A 24 -4.01 -12.17 7.81
C GLY A 24 -4.39 -12.14 6.32
N ARG A 25 -4.92 -11.01 5.83
CA ARG A 25 -5.41 -10.87 4.45
C ARG A 25 -4.50 -9.95 3.64
N ASP A 26 -4.41 -10.22 2.35
CA ASP A 26 -3.77 -9.31 1.40
C ASP A 26 -4.72 -8.19 0.99
N ALA A 27 -4.25 -6.95 1.10
CA ALA A 27 -4.93 -5.78 0.55
C ALA A 27 -4.73 -5.74 -0.96
N VAL A 28 -5.80 -5.41 -1.67
CA VAL A 28 -5.86 -5.41 -3.14
C VAL A 28 -6.27 -4.03 -3.61
N LEU A 29 -5.57 -3.51 -4.63
CA LEU A 29 -5.90 -2.25 -5.27
C LEU A 29 -7.19 -2.41 -6.10
N ASP A 30 -8.18 -1.59 -5.77
CA ASP A 30 -9.43 -1.55 -6.54
C ASP A 30 -9.15 -1.02 -7.96
N GLY A 31 -9.70 -1.69 -8.97
CA GLY A 31 -9.50 -1.38 -10.39
C GLY A 31 -8.63 -2.39 -11.15
N ASP A 32 -7.43 -2.72 -10.67
CA ASP A 32 -6.51 -3.63 -11.38
C ASP A 32 -6.19 -4.94 -10.65
N GLY A 33 -6.58 -5.06 -9.38
CA GLY A 33 -6.48 -6.30 -8.61
C GLY A 33 -5.08 -6.64 -8.10
N ARG A 34 -4.08 -5.75 -8.24
CA ARG A 34 -2.74 -5.99 -7.71
C ARG A 34 -2.72 -5.96 -6.18
N THR A 35 -1.85 -6.76 -5.58
CA THR A 35 -1.64 -6.74 -4.13
C THR A 35 -0.91 -5.47 -3.71
N PHE A 36 -1.09 -5.08 -2.45
CA PHE A 36 -0.34 -3.96 -1.86
C PHE A 36 1.18 -4.16 -1.98
N GLY A 37 1.67 -5.40 -1.87
CA GLY A 37 3.09 -5.72 -2.06
C GLY A 37 3.61 -5.34 -3.45
N ALA A 38 2.90 -5.73 -4.52
CA ALA A 38 3.29 -5.40 -5.89
C ALA A 38 3.30 -3.88 -6.15
N VAL A 39 2.29 -3.16 -5.64
CA VAL A 39 2.20 -1.69 -5.78
C VAL A 39 3.30 -0.98 -4.97
N LYS A 40 3.64 -1.51 -3.78
CA LYS A 40 4.72 -0.99 -2.94
C LYS A 40 6.07 -1.15 -3.63
N GLU A 41 6.34 -2.31 -4.22
CA GLU A 41 7.58 -2.58 -4.97
C GLU A 41 7.74 -1.63 -6.16
N GLU A 42 6.69 -1.46 -6.98
CA GLU A 42 6.70 -0.51 -8.11
C GLU A 42 7.00 0.92 -7.66
N ARG A 43 6.27 1.42 -6.66
CA ARG A 43 6.41 2.79 -6.15
C ARG A 43 7.78 3.07 -5.53
N LEU A 44 8.38 2.08 -4.86
CA LEU A 44 9.69 2.23 -4.23
C LEU A 44 10.85 1.99 -5.22
N GLY A 45 10.65 1.14 -6.23
CA GLY A 45 11.58 0.96 -7.34
C GLY A 45 11.77 2.25 -8.15
N ASP A 46 10.67 2.95 -8.46
CA ASP A 46 10.68 4.23 -9.18
C ASP A 46 11.40 5.35 -8.40
N LYS A 47 11.37 5.29 -7.06
CA LYS A 47 12.06 6.25 -6.19
C LYS A 47 13.58 6.07 -6.15
N ALA A 48 14.09 4.88 -6.43
CA ALA A 48 15.52 4.60 -6.46
C ALA A 48 16.18 5.18 -7.73
N ASP A 49 15.47 5.17 -8.87
CA ASP A 49 15.95 5.75 -10.13
C ASP A 49 15.87 7.30 -10.14
N ALA A 50 14.90 7.90 -9.44
CA ALA A 50 14.79 9.37 -9.35
C ALA A 50 15.82 10.02 -8.39
N ALA A 51 16.53 9.22 -7.58
CA ALA A 51 17.53 9.69 -6.63
C ALA A 51 18.99 9.39 -7.07
N ALA A 52 19.18 8.79 -8.25
CA ALA A 52 20.46 8.50 -8.89
C ALA A 52 20.81 9.55 -9.96
#